data_AF-A0A662B0U1-F1
#
_entry.id   AF-A0A662B0U1-F1
#
_cell.length_a   1.000
_cell.length_b   1.000
_cell.length_c   1.000
_cell.angle_alpha   90.00
_cell.angle_beta   90.00
_cell.angle_gamma   90.00
#
_symmetry.space_group_name_H-M   'P 1'
#
loop_
_entity.id
_entity.type
_entity.pdbx_description
1 polymer ?
#
loop_
_entity_poly.entity_id
_entity_poly.type
_entity_poly.pdbx_seq_one_letter_code
_entity_poly.pdbx_strand_id
1 'polypeptide(L)' 'MIIDTHHHLWEFNSHEYGWMDDSMEVLKRDHFPEELKTEMSRVGVTGTIVVQARQII' A
#
# COMPACT_ATOMS: atom_id res chain seq x y z
N MET A 1 -0.91 -9.15 -20.25
CA MET A 1 -1.06 -7.99 -19.36
C MET A 1 -1.59 -8.51 -18.04
N ILE A 2 -0.85 -8.33 -16.95
CA ILE A 2 -1.25 -8.76 -15.60
C ILE A 2 -1.55 -7.51 -14.79
N ILE A 3 -2.72 -7.45 -14.16
CA ILE A 3 -3.14 -6.32 -13.33
C ILE A 3 -3.36 -6.82 -11.91
N ASP A 4 -2.72 -6.17 -10.94
CA ASP A 4 -3.06 -6.33 -9.53
C ASP A 4 -4.35 -5.55 -9.26
N THR A 5 -5.41 -6.26 -8.89
CA THR A 5 -6.73 -5.64 -8.72
C THR A 5 -6.88 -4.89 -7.41
N HIS A 6 -5.93 -5.00 -6.47
CA HIS A 6 -6.08 -4.45 -5.14
C HIS A 6 -4.73 -4.13 -4.50
N HIS A 7 -4.39 -2.84 -4.45
CA HIS A 7 -3.22 -2.36 -3.73
C HIS A 7 -3.56 -1.16 -2.84
N HIS A 8 -2.82 -0.96 -1.75
CA HIS A 8 -2.95 0.19 -0.87
C HIS A 8 -1.64 0.96 -0.82
N LEU A 9 -1.73 2.28 -0.79
CA LEU A 9 -0.59 3.18 -0.62
C LEU A 9 -0.91 4.14 0.52
N TRP A 10 0.10 4.52 1.30
CA TRP A 10 -0.06 5.48 2.38
C TRP A 10 1.25 6.19 2.72
N GLU A 11 1.13 7.44 3.15
CA GLU A 11 2.11 8.10 4.03
C GLU A 11 1.68 7.81 5.47
N PHE A 12 2.56 7.26 6.28
CA PHE A 12 2.17 6.72 7.58
C PHE A 12 1.85 7.83 8.59
N ASN A 13 0.67 7.74 9.19
CA ASN A 13 0.24 8.57 10.30
C ASN A 13 -0.56 7.74 11.30
N SER A 14 -0.02 7.54 12.50
CA SER A 14 -0.66 6.71 13.53
C SER A 14 -2.08 7.14 13.91
N HIS A 15 -2.44 8.42 13.71
CA HIS A 15 -3.80 8.92 13.97
C HIS A 15 -4.77 8.60 12.82
N GLU A 16 -4.29 8.56 11.58
CA GLU A 16 -5.12 8.29 10.40
C GLU A 16 -5.26 6.78 10.09
N TYR A 17 -4.31 5.97 10.57
CA TYR A 17 -4.27 4.52 10.36
C TYR A 17 -4.39 3.74 11.69
N GLY A 18 -5.40 4.07 12.49
CA GLY A 18 -5.64 3.44 13.80
C GLY A 18 -5.92 1.93 13.78
N TRP A 19 -6.04 1.32 12.60
CA TRP A 19 -6.13 -0.14 12.43
C TRP A 19 -4.77 -0.84 12.48
N MET A 20 -3.65 -0.12 12.40
CA MET A 20 -2.31 -0.68 12.51
C MET A 20 -1.89 -0.73 13.99
N ASP A 21 -1.71 -1.92 14.54
CA ASP A 21 -1.24 -2.12 15.92
C ASP A 21 0.28 -2.40 16.00
N ASP A 22 0.81 -2.55 17.21
CA ASP A 22 2.24 -2.77 17.49
C ASP A 22 2.81 -4.10 16.96
N SER A 23 1.97 -5.03 16.52
CA SER A 23 2.45 -6.23 15.83
C SER A 23 2.78 -5.97 14.36
N MET A 24 2.35 -4.83 13.80
CA MET A 24 2.41 -4.52 12.37
C MET A 24 3.54 -3.56 11.99
N GLU A 25 4.69 -3.64 12.66
CA GLU A 25 5.83 -2.71 12.48
C GLU A 25 6.27 -2.54 11.02
N VAL A 26 6.18 -3.60 10.20
CA VAL A 26 6.53 -3.52 8.76
C VAL A 26 5.63 -2.55 7.97
N LEU A 27 4.38 -2.36 8.41
CA LEU A 27 3.40 -1.48 7.78
C LEU A 27 3.47 -0.04 8.29
N LYS A 28 4.10 0.20 9.45
CA LYS A 28 4.22 1.52 10.10
C LYS A 28 5.30 2.40 9.47
N ARG A 29 5.27 2.51 8.15
CA ARG A 29 6.17 3.34 7.34
C ARG A 29 5.44 3.77 6.06
N ASP A 30 6.05 4.68 5.33
CA ASP A 30 5.50 5.08 4.04
C ASP A 30 5.61 3.95 3.02
N HIS A 31 4.56 3.82 2.21
CA HIS A 31 4.46 2.92 1.09
C HIS A 31 4.03 3.73 -0.14
N PHE A 32 5.03 4.13 -0.92
CA PHE A 32 4.87 5.01 -2.08
C PHE A 32 4.81 4.21 -3.40
N PRO A 33 4.23 4.80 -4.47
CA PRO A 33 4.15 4.17 -5.79
C PRO A 33 5.48 3.63 -6.35
N GLU A 34 6.60 4.21 -5.95
CA GLU A 34 7.94 3.95 -6.47
C GLU A 34 8.47 2.59 -6.01
N GLU A 35 8.19 2.24 -4.75
CA GLU A 35 8.47 0.90 -4.23
C GLU A 35 7.60 -0.14 -4.94
N LEU A 36 6.30 0.17 -5.10
CA LEU A 36 5.35 -0.70 -5.78
C LEU A 36 5.75 -0.96 -7.25
N LYS A 37 6.13 0.08 -8.00
CA LYS A 37 6.59 -0.04 -9.40
C LYS A 37 7.80 -0.97 -9.50
N THR A 38 8.72 -0.89 -8.54
CA THR A 38 9.92 -1.74 -8.48
C THR A 38 9.52 -3.20 -8.33
N GLU A 39 8.65 -3.53 -7.37
CA GLU A 39 8.21 -4.91 -7.13
C GLU A 39 7.33 -5.45 -8.26
N MET A 40 6.39 -4.66 -8.79
CA MET A 40 5.58 -5.02 -9.95
C MET A 40 6.43 -5.42 -11.17
N SER A 41 7.51 -4.67 -11.42
CA SER A 41 8.42 -4.93 -12.53
C SER A 41 9.15 -6.27 -12.38
N ARG A 42 9.48 -6.68 -11.15
CA ARG A 42 10.19 -7.95 -10.87
C ARG A 42 9.33 -9.18 -11.17
N VAL A 43 8.02 -9.06 -11.08
CA VAL A 43 7.07 -10.18 -11.26
C VAL A 43 6.22 -10.08 -12.53
N GLY A 44 6.44 -9.05 -13.36
CA GLY A 44 5.72 -8.87 -14.62
C GLY A 44 4.27 -8.36 -14.46
N VAL A 45 3.93 -7.75 -13.31
CA VAL A 45 2.66 -7.04 -13.13
C VAL A 45 2.77 -5.69 -13.83
N THR A 46 1.80 -5.40 -14.69
CA THR A 46 1.83 -4.25 -15.62
C THR A 46 0.98 -3.07 -15.17
N GLY A 47 0.16 -3.23 -14.12
CA GLY A 47 -0.68 -2.17 -13.56
C GLY A 47 -1.33 -2.61 -12.25
N THR A 48 -1.84 -1.65 -11.49
CA THR A 48 -2.56 -1.91 -10.24
C THR A 48 -3.77 -0.99 -10.07
N ILE A 49 -4.76 -1.41 -9.29
CA ILE A 49 -5.85 -0.56 -8.80
C ILE A 49 -5.58 -0.21 -7.33
N VAL A 50 -5.41 1.08 -7.04
CA VAL A 50 -5.22 1.56 -5.66
C VAL A 50 -6.58 1.74 -4.98
N VAL A 51 -6.72 1.14 -3.80
CA VAL A 51 -7.94 1.12 -2.98
C VAL A 51 -7.71 1.93 -1.69
N GLN A 52 -8.76 2.56 -1.17
CA GLN A 52 -8.67 3.35 0.07
C GLN A 52 -8.12 2.53 1.25
N ALA A 53 -7.11 3.08 1.94
CA ALA A 53 -6.44 2.42 3.06
C ALA A 53 -6.97 2.84 4.45
N ARG A 54 -7.92 3.78 4.49
CA ARG A 54 -8.56 4.25 5.73
C ARG A 54 -10.02 4.62 5.50
N GLN A 55 -10.80 4.59 6.57
CA GLN A 55 -12.16 5.11 6.57
C GLN A 55 -12.13 6.63 6.80
N ILE A 56 -13.01 7.33 6.08
CA ILE A 56 -13.36 8.72 6.38
C ILE A 56 -14.71 8.61 7.06
N ILE A 57 -14.73 8.72 8.40
CA ILE A 57 -15.95 8.76 9.20
C ILE A 57 -16.45 10.21 9.25
#